data_AF-A0A833VZF3-F1
#
_entry.id   AF-A0A833VZF3-F1
#
_cell.length_a   1.000
_cell.length_b   1.000
_cell.length_c   1.000
_cell.angle_alpha   90.00
_cell.angle_beta   90.00
_cell.angle_gamma   90.00
#
_symmetry.space_group_name_H-M   'P 1'
#
loop_
_entity.id
_entity.type
_entity.pdbx_description
1 polymer ?
#
loop_
_entity_poly.entity_id
_entity_poly.type
_entity_poly.pdbx_seq_one_letter_code
_entity_poly.pdbx_strand_id
1 'polypeptide(L)' 'MLSNELEALKRLKIPVKRWGSSFRVKVMNKYGRVVNISSLSKASNHKLLAKQYKLSKSRVHSNFPKDYKRPGLG' A
#
# COMPACT_ATOMS: atom_id res chain seq x y z
N MET A 1 -7.58 -0.96 -12.53
CA MET A 1 -6.41 -0.85 -11.63
C MET A 1 -6.76 -0.71 -10.14
N LEU A 2 -7.83 0.01 -9.73
CA LEU A 2 -8.25 0.13 -8.31
C LEU A 2 -8.69 -1.19 -7.66
N SER A 3 -9.35 -2.09 -8.40
CA SER A 3 -9.92 -3.32 -7.83
C SER A 3 -8.86 -4.27 -7.26
N ASN A 4 -7.70 -4.42 -7.92
CA ASN A 4 -6.66 -5.36 -7.48
C ASN A 4 -5.94 -4.88 -6.20
N GLU A 5 -5.69 -3.58 -6.09
CA GLU A 5 -5.07 -3.00 -4.88
C GLU A 5 -6.02 -3.07 -3.68
N LEU A 6 -7.32 -2.84 -3.90
CA LEU A 6 -8.33 -2.95 -2.85
C LEU A 6 -8.46 -4.41 -2.35
N GLU A 7 -8.47 -5.38 -3.25
CA GLU A 7 -8.48 -6.81 -2.90
C GLU A 7 -7.21 -7.22 -2.13
N ALA A 8 -6.03 -6.73 -2.54
CA ALA A 8 -4.79 -6.95 -1.80
C ALA A 8 -4.86 -6.42 -0.35
N LEU A 9 -5.43 -5.23 -0.16
CA LEU A 9 -5.62 -4.65 1.16
C LEU A 9 -6.58 -5.47 2.03
N LYS A 10 -7.69 -5.96 1.45
CA LYS A 10 -8.61 -6.86 2.15
C LYS A 10 -7.93 -8.15 2.58
N ARG A 11 -7.14 -8.79 1.71
CA ARG A 11 -6.36 -10.00 2.03
C ARG A 11 -5.35 -9.78 3.16
N LEU A 12 -4.74 -8.60 3.18
CA LEU A 12 -3.80 -8.19 4.23
C LEU A 12 -4.49 -7.69 5.51
N LYS A 13 -5.84 -7.68 5.55
CA LYS A 13 -6.65 -7.12 6.64
C LYS A 13 -6.30 -5.67 6.97
N ILE A 14 -5.92 -4.89 5.95
CA ILE A 14 -5.55 -3.49 6.09
C ILE A 14 -6.82 -2.64 5.96
N PRO A 15 -7.13 -1.79 6.97
CA PRO A 15 -8.30 -0.93 6.91
C PRO A 15 -8.15 0.14 5.82
N VAL A 16 -9.14 0.17 4.94
CA VAL A 16 -9.28 1.13 3.85
C VAL A 16 -10.40 2.11 4.13
N LYS A 17 -10.16 3.40 3.89
CA LYS A 17 -11.20 4.41 3.93
C LYS A 17 -11.63 4.75 2.51
N ARG A 18 -12.93 4.60 2.21
CA ARG A 18 -13.50 5.03 0.93
C ARG A 18 -13.46 6.55 0.84
N TRP A 19 -13.04 7.06 -0.31
CA TRP A 19 -12.91 8.49 -0.59
C TRP A 19 -13.43 8.77 -2.01
N GLY A 20 -14.73 9.05 -2.12
CA GLY A 20 -15.44 9.17 -3.40
C GLY A 20 -15.34 7.87 -4.21
N SER A 21 -14.90 8.01 -5.46
CA SER A 21 -14.65 6.88 -6.40
C SER A 21 -13.32 6.16 -6.16
N SER A 22 -12.58 6.49 -5.09
CA SER A 22 -11.27 5.93 -4.76
C SER A 22 -11.21 5.43 -3.31
N PHE A 23 -10.07 4.85 -2.91
CA PHE A 23 -9.79 4.47 -1.53
C PHE A 23 -8.49 5.12 -1.03
N ARG A 24 -8.37 5.27 0.28
CA ARG A 24 -7.18 5.77 0.96
C ARG A 24 -6.83 4.86 2.14
N VAL A 25 -5.54 4.64 2.36
CA VAL A 25 -5.03 3.96 3.56
C VAL A 25 -4.33 4.98 4.45
N LYS A 26 -4.65 4.96 5.74
CA LYS A 26 -3.96 5.78 6.73
C LYS A 26 -2.66 5.09 7.13
N VAL A 27 -1.53 5.75 6.92
CA VAL A 27 -0.22 5.27 7.36
C VAL A 27 0.51 6.37 8.12
N MET A 28 1.32 5.98 9.09
CA MET A 28 2.22 6.90 9.76
C MET A 28 3.52 7.00 8.96
N ASN A 29 3.92 8.22 8.61
CA ASN A 29 5.20 8.44 7.95
C ASN A 29 6.37 8.36 8.96
N LYS A 30 7.61 8.47 8.45
CA LYS A 30 8.81 8.44 9.29
C LYS A 30 8.91 9.58 10.32
N TYR A 31 8.12 10.64 10.15
CA TYR A 31 8.06 11.82 11.03
C TYR A 31 6.91 11.75 12.04
N GLY A 32 6.25 10.60 12.19
CA GLY A 32 5.11 10.44 13.11
C GLY A 32 3.80 11.06 12.63
N ARG A 33 3.75 11.63 11.42
CA ARG A 33 2.53 12.25 10.87
C ARG A 33 1.67 11.21 10.16
N VAL A 34 0.36 11.26 10.40
CA VAL A 34 -0.61 10.43 9.67
C VAL A 34 -0.81 11.00 8.27
N VAL A 35 -0.54 10.19 7.26
CA VAL A 35 -0.76 10.52 5.85
C VAL A 35 -1.72 9.53 5.22
N ASN A 36 -2.48 10.00 4.23
CA ASN A 36 -3.37 9.15 3.45
C ASN A 36 -2.70 8.80 2.12
N ILE A 37 -2.52 7.52 1.84
CA ILE A 37 -2.00 7.04 0.56
C ILE A 37 -3.14 6.46 -0.29
N SER A 38 -3.25 6.94 -1.53
CA SER A 38 -4.31 6.55 -2.47
C SER A 38 -3.82 5.55 -3.54
N SER A 39 -2.50 5.42 -3.72
CA SER A 39 -1.89 4.52 -4.70
C SER A 39 -0.89 3.63 -4.00
N LEU A 40 -0.99 2.31 -4.21
CA LEU A 40 -0.14 1.32 -3.57
C LEU A 40 0.81 0.65 -4.56
N SER A 41 0.92 1.19 -5.77
CA SER A 41 1.80 0.66 -6.81
C SER A 41 3.28 1.01 -6.53
N LYS A 42 3.56 1.93 -5.60
CA LYS A 42 4.92 2.34 -5.21
C LYS A 42 5.49 1.49 -4.06
N ALA A 43 6.72 1.01 -4.23
CA ALA A 43 7.43 0.24 -3.20
C ALA A 43 7.64 1.00 -1.87
N SER A 44 7.80 2.33 -1.92
CA SER A 44 7.87 3.18 -0.73
C SER A 44 6.59 3.06 0.12
N ASN A 45 5.43 2.96 -0.53
CA ASN A 45 4.14 2.79 0.15
C ASN A 45 4.00 1.39 0.75
N HIS A 46 4.51 0.35 0.07
CA HIS A 46 4.57 -1.00 0.65
C HIS A 46 5.40 -1.04 1.93
N LYS A 47 6.55 -0.34 1.95
CA LYS A 47 7.40 -0.25 3.15
C LYS A 47 6.67 0.44 4.30
N LEU A 48 5.90 1.49 4.01
CA LEU A 48 5.08 2.19 5.00
C LEU A 48 3.96 1.29 5.53
N LEU A 49 3.24 0.58 4.66
CA LEU A 49 2.22 -0.39 5.06
C LEU A 49 2.79 -1.53 5.91
N ALA A 50 3.90 -2.11 5.46
CA ALA A 50 4.60 -3.18 6.19
C ALA A 50 4.98 -2.73 7.61
N LYS A 51 5.52 -1.52 7.75
CA LYS A 51 5.89 -0.96 9.05
C LYS A 51 4.66 -0.67 9.93
N GLN A 52 3.64 -0.02 9.36
CA GLN A 52 2.42 0.38 10.07
C GLN A 52 1.66 -0.83 10.62
N TYR A 53 1.52 -1.87 9.81
CA TYR A 53 0.69 -3.03 10.10
C TYR A 53 1.50 -4.23 10.59
N LYS A 54 2.80 -4.06 10.89
CA LYS A 54 3.71 -5.11 11.34
C LYS A 54 3.70 -6.34 10.40
N LEU A 55 3.62 -6.10 9.10
CA LEU A 55 3.65 -7.13 8.06
C LEU A 55 5.04 -7.27 7.47
N SER A 56 5.41 -8.46 7.00
CA SER A 56 6.65 -8.62 6.24
C SER A 56 6.52 -7.94 4.88
N LYS A 57 7.61 -7.28 4.43
CA LYS A 57 7.63 -6.63 3.11
C LYS A 57 7.30 -7.62 1.99
N SER A 58 7.79 -8.86 2.10
CA SER A 58 7.51 -9.93 1.14
C SER A 58 6.01 -10.26 1.06
N ARG A 59 5.33 -10.36 2.21
CA ARG A 59 3.88 -10.63 2.27
C ARG A 59 3.04 -9.49 1.70
N VAL A 60 3.45 -8.25 1.94
CA VAL A 60 2.81 -7.09 1.30
C VAL A 60 3.05 -7.17 -0.21
N HIS A 61 4.30 -7.33 -0.63
CA HIS A 61 4.71 -7.35 -2.03
C HIS A 61 4.03 -8.45 -2.85
N SER A 62 3.83 -9.64 -2.29
CA SER A 62 3.19 -10.77 -2.98
C SER A 62 1.68 -10.60 -3.17
N ASN A 63 1.03 -9.75 -2.38
CA ASN A 63 -0.41 -9.49 -2.50
C ASN A 63 -0.74 -8.38 -3.50
N PHE A 64 0.20 -7.48 -3.82
CA PHE A 64 0.00 -6.43 -4.82
C PHE A 64 0.50 -6.91 -6.20
N PRO A 65 -0.25 -6.64 -7.30
CA PRO A 65 0.16 -7.05 -8.64
C PRO A 65 1.49 -6.41 -9.05
N LYS A 66 2.27 -7.13 -9.89
CA LYS A 66 3.57 -6.72 -10.44
C LYS A 66 3.50 -5.56 -11.44
N ASP A 67 2.60 -4.58 -11.28
CA ASP A 67 2.71 -3.25 -11.94
C ASP A 67 3.85 -2.42 -11.32
N TYR A 68 4.94 -3.13 -11.06
CA TYR A 68 6.17 -2.76 -10.44
C TYR A 68 7.04 -2.17 -11.55
N LYS A 69 7.02 -0.84 -11.68
CA LYS A 69 8.21 -0.16 -12.18
C LYS A 69 9.29 -0.31 -11.10
N ARG A 70 10.09 -1.36 -11.26
CA ARG A 70 11.34 -1.59 -10.55
C ARG A 70 12.12 -0.25 -10.56
N PRO A 71 12.42 0.37 -9.41
CA PRO A 71 13.30 1.52 -9.42
C PRO A 71 14.69 1.00 -9.83
N GLY A 72 15.05 1.25 -11.10
CA GLY A 72 16.34 0.89 -11.68
C GLY A 72 16.30 -0.32 -12.61
N LEU A 73 15.96 -0.06 -13.87
CA LEU A 73 16.56 -0.66 -15.07
C LEU A 73 16.38 0.42 -16.16
N GLY A 74 17.26 1.41 -16.10
CA GLY A 74 17.62 2.23 -17.25
C GLY A 74 18.87 1.61 -17.88
#